data_AF-A0A1H1GD91-F1
#
_entry.id   AF-A0A1H1GD91-F1
#
_cell.length_a   1.000
_cell.length_b   1.000
_cell.length_c   1.000
_cell.angle_alpha   90.00
_cell.angle_beta   90.00
_cell.angle_gamma   90.00
#
_symmetry.space_group_name_H-M   'P 1'
#
loop_
_entity.id
_entity.type
_entity.pdbx_description
1 polymer ?
#
loop_
_entity_poly.entity_id
_entity_poly.type
_entity_poly.pdbx_seq_one_letter_code
_entity_poly.pdbx_strand_id
1 'polypeptide(L)'
;MTALARVTTTQLQGYGELLQRNAEYFGKIEEYTNQTASDTSGFTGVMAALIPVVEGVTTLYSETLQLAKSRLTQVREELDKTAEEYEEREQKIKVMLDKISSELDGMRV
;
A
#
# COMPACT_ATOMS: atom_id res chain seq x y z
N MET A 1 -14.47 -2.69 -25.07
CA MET A 1 -14.37 -3.07 -23.64
C MET A 1 -13.05 -2.63 -23.00
N THR A 2 -11.95 -2.58 -23.76
CA THR A 2 -10.61 -2.05 -23.37
C THR A 2 -10.56 -0.76 -22.53
N ALA A 3 -11.40 0.23 -22.80
CA ALA A 3 -11.36 1.52 -22.10
C ALA A 3 -11.75 1.41 -20.61
N LEU A 4 -12.69 0.54 -20.25
CA LEU A 4 -13.15 0.39 -18.86
C LEU A 4 -12.11 -0.34 -18.01
N ALA A 5 -11.53 -1.42 -18.52
CA ALA A 5 -10.47 -2.16 -17.82
C ALA A 5 -9.25 -1.27 -17.53
N ARG A 6 -8.83 -0.48 -18.53
CA ARG A 6 -7.71 0.46 -18.38
C ARG A 6 -7.99 1.55 -17.34
N VAL A 7 -9.21 2.11 -17.31
CA VAL A 7 -9.63 3.08 -16.28
C VAL A 7 -9.58 2.45 -14.89
N THR A 8 -10.06 1.21 -14.74
CA THR A 8 -10.00 0.49 -13.46
C THR A 8 -8.56 0.25 -13.00
N THR A 9 -7.66 -0.21 -13.88
CA THR A 9 -6.24 -0.41 -13.55
C THR A 9 -5.58 0.90 -13.09
N THR A 10 -5.78 2.00 -13.81
CA THR A 10 -5.24 3.31 -13.43
C THR A 10 -5.79 3.81 -12.09
N GLN A 11 -7.06 3.54 -11.80
CA GLN A 11 -7.65 3.86 -10.50
C GLN A 11 -7.03 3.04 -9.36
N LEU A 12 -6.82 1.74 -9.56
CA LEU A 12 -6.17 0.86 -8.58
C LEU A 12 -4.75 1.33 -8.26
N GLN A 13 -3.96 1.68 -9.28
CA GLN A 13 -2.62 2.24 -9.13
C GLN A 13 -2.65 3.57 -8.36
N GLY A 14 -3.59 4.47 -8.70
CA GLY A 14 -3.76 5.74 -7.99
C GLY A 14 -4.09 5.55 -6.51
N TYR A 15 -4.93 4.56 -6.17
CA TYR A 15 -5.17 4.21 -4.77
C TYR A 15 -3.91 3.63 -4.10
N GLY A 16 -3.14 2.79 -4.80
CA GLY A 16 -1.86 2.27 -4.33
C GLY A 16 -0.87 3.38 -3.96
N GLU A 17 -0.77 4.44 -4.78
CA GLU A 17 0.08 5.60 -4.49
C GLU A 17 -0.39 6.37 -3.23
N LEU A 18 -1.69 6.52 -3.04
CA LEU A 18 -2.24 7.15 -1.83
C LEU A 18 -1.90 6.35 -0.57
N LEU A 19 -2.02 5.01 -0.64
CA LEU A 19 -1.67 4.12 0.46
C LEU A 19 -0.16 4.19 0.78
N GLN A 20 0.68 4.21 -0.26
CA GLN A 20 2.12 4.37 -0.10
C GLN A 20 2.47 5.69 0.60
N ARG A 21 1.86 6.80 0.17
CA ARG A 21 2.09 8.11 0.79
C ARG A 21 1.67 8.13 2.26
N ASN A 22 0.54 7.49 2.60
CA ASN A 22 0.09 7.38 3.99
C ASN A 22 1.04 6.51 4.83
N ALA A 23 1.56 5.41 4.26
CA ALA A 23 2.55 4.57 4.91
C ALA A 23 3.86 5.32 5.22
N GLU A 24 4.27 6.23 4.35
CA GLU A 24 5.43 7.11 4.57
C GLU A 24 5.19 8.12 5.70
N TYR A 25 3.99 8.68 5.81
CA TYR A 25 3.65 9.57 6.92
C TYR A 25 3.72 8.87 8.28
N PHE A 26 3.30 7.61 8.39
CA PHE A 26 3.47 6.85 9.63
C PHE A 26 4.94 6.70 10.03
N GLY A 27 5.83 6.49 9.07
CA GLY A 27 7.28 6.46 9.35
C GLY A 27 7.80 7.80 9.87
N LYS A 28 7.34 8.92 9.33
CA LYS A 28 7.71 10.26 9.83
C LYS A 28 7.19 10.54 11.24
N ILE A 29 5.98 10.08 11.55
CA ILE A 29 5.40 10.22 12.88
C ILE A 29 6.19 9.37 13.89
N GLU A 30 6.56 8.14 13.52
CA GLU A 30 7.40 7.27 14.34
C GLU A 30 8.76 7.91 14.64
N GLU A 31 9.41 8.48 13.62
CA GLU A 31 10.68 9.20 13.77
C GLU A 31 10.57 10.38 14.74
N TYR A 32 9.53 11.20 14.58
CA TYR A 32 9.25 12.32 15.49
C TYR A 32 8.98 11.84 16.93
N THR A 33 8.19 10.79 17.11
CA THR A 33 7.89 10.25 18.44
C THR A 33 9.17 9.81 19.13
N ASN A 34 10.01 9.03 18.45
CA ASN A 34 11.27 8.53 19.00
C ASN A 34 12.28 9.63 19.32
N GLN A 35 12.33 10.70 18.51
CA GLN A 35 13.30 11.78 18.69
C GLN A 35 12.86 12.87 19.66
N THR A 36 11.56 13.16 19.73
CA THR A 36 11.05 14.36 20.42
C THR A 36 10.01 14.02 21.47
N ALA A 37 8.99 13.21 21.14
CA ALA A 37 7.89 12.95 22.07
C ALA A 37 8.31 12.06 23.26
N SER A 38 9.32 11.23 23.05
CA SER A 38 9.83 10.27 24.03
C SER A 38 11.11 10.73 24.72
N ASP A 39 11.48 12.00 24.58
CA ASP A 39 12.66 12.56 25.23
C ASP A 39 12.45 12.65 26.75
N THR A 40 13.12 11.76 27.48
CA THR A 40 13.11 11.73 28.95
C THR A 40 14.38 12.34 29.55
N SER A 41 15.21 13.04 28.78
CA SER A 41 16.48 13.62 29.26
C SER A 41 16.30 14.59 30.44
N GLY A 42 15.14 15.22 30.55
CA GLY A 42 14.78 16.10 31.67
C GLY A 42 14.24 15.39 32.93
N PHE A 43 14.06 14.07 32.90
CA PHE A 43 13.44 13.33 34.00
C PHE A 43 14.47 13.05 35.09
N THR A 44 14.37 13.76 36.21
CA THR A 44 15.30 13.65 37.35
C THR A 44 14.56 13.38 38.66
N GLY A 45 15.27 12.85 39.66
CA GLY A 45 14.70 12.54 40.98
C GLY A 45 13.54 11.56 40.90
N VAL A 46 12.40 11.89 41.51
CA VAL A 46 11.19 11.04 41.50
C VAL A 46 10.66 10.80 40.08
N MET A 47 10.84 11.76 39.16
CA MET A 47 10.38 11.60 37.77
C MET A 47 11.19 10.57 36.99
N ALA A 48 12.45 10.31 37.36
CA ALA A 48 13.26 9.28 36.71
C ALA A 48 12.63 7.87 36.84
N ALA A 49 11.82 7.63 37.88
CA ALA A 49 11.09 6.38 38.05
C ALA A 49 10.01 6.15 36.97
N LEU A 50 9.61 7.19 36.23
CA LEU A 50 8.62 7.12 35.15
C LEU A 50 9.24 6.81 33.78
N ILE A 51 10.57 6.86 33.63
CA ILE A 51 11.26 6.62 32.35
C ILE A 51 10.84 5.28 31.71
N PRO A 52 10.80 4.15 32.44
CA PRO A 52 10.39 2.87 31.84
C PRO A 52 8.94 2.88 31.32
N VAL A 53 8.07 3.69 31.93
CA VAL A 53 6.67 3.83 31.50
C VAL A 53 6.61 4.59 30.17
N VAL A 54 7.37 5.69 30.04
CA VAL A 54 7.45 6.47 28.79
C VAL A 54 8.05 5.62 27.66
N GLU A 55 9.12 4.88 27.94
CA GLU A 55 9.74 3.93 26.99
C GLU A 55 8.74 2.86 26.55
N GLY A 56 7.97 2.29 27.49
CA GLY A 56 6.94 1.29 27.18
C GLY A 56 5.82 1.84 26.28
N VAL A 57 5.30 3.03 26.58
CA VAL A 57 4.27 3.67 25.76
C VAL A 57 4.80 4.01 24.37
N THR A 58 6.04 4.50 24.29
CA THR A 58 6.73 4.79 23.03
C THR A 58 6.86 3.55 22.16
N THR A 59 7.25 2.43 22.77
CA THR A 59 7.40 1.14 22.09
C THR A 59 6.07 0.67 21.52
N LEU A 60 5.01 0.66 22.33
CA LEU A 60 3.65 0.29 21.86
C LEU A 60 3.16 1.19 20.73
N TYR A 61 3.46 2.48 20.78
CA TYR A 61 3.11 3.42 19.73
C TYR A 61 3.86 3.13 18.43
N SER A 62 5.17 2.91 18.49
CA SER A 62 6.00 2.52 17.34
C SER A 62 5.52 1.21 16.72
N GLU A 63 5.26 0.17 17.53
CA GLU A 63 4.70 -1.10 17.05
C GLU A 63 3.35 -0.93 16.34
N THR A 64 2.49 -0.06 16.87
CA THR A 64 1.19 0.24 16.27
C THR A 64 1.34 0.93 14.91
N LEU A 65 2.27 1.89 14.79
CA LEU A 65 2.55 2.56 13.53
C LEU A 65 3.17 1.62 12.50
N GLN A 66 4.08 0.73 12.91
CA GLN A 66 4.66 -0.29 12.03
C GLN A 66 3.61 -1.27 11.53
N LEU A 67 2.69 -1.70 12.41
CA LEU A 67 1.56 -2.54 12.02
C LEU A 67 0.67 -1.82 10.98
N ALA A 68 0.30 -0.57 11.24
CA ALA A 68 -0.52 0.22 10.32
C ALA A 68 0.17 0.40 8.96
N LYS A 69 1.46 0.71 8.96
CA LYS A 69 2.29 0.80 7.75
C LYS A 69 2.29 -0.51 6.97
N SER A 70 2.54 -1.64 7.65
CA SER A 70 2.54 -2.97 7.02
C SER A 70 1.21 -3.29 6.35
N ARG A 71 0.07 -2.97 7.00
CA ARG A 71 -1.26 -3.18 6.42
C ARG A 71 -1.50 -2.32 5.17
N LEU A 72 -1.10 -1.06 5.19
CA LEU A 72 -1.22 -0.19 4.00
C LEU A 72 -0.38 -0.72 2.83
N THR A 73 0.85 -1.17 3.11
CA THR A 73 1.71 -1.77 2.08
C THR A 73 1.11 -3.06 1.53
N GLN A 74 0.55 -3.92 2.38
CA GLN A 74 -0.12 -5.16 1.96
C GLN A 74 -1.30 -4.86 1.01
N VAL A 75 -2.16 -3.90 1.37
CA VAL A 75 -3.30 -3.52 0.51
C VAL A 75 -2.82 -2.96 -0.82
N ARG A 76 -1.74 -2.16 -0.83
CA ARG A 76 -1.12 -1.69 -2.07
C ARG A 76 -0.67 -2.86 -2.96
N GLU A 77 0.05 -3.84 -2.40
CA GLU A 77 0.52 -5.01 -3.15
C GLU A 77 -0.65 -5.80 -3.75
N GLU A 78 -1.77 -5.92 -3.01
CA GLU A 78 -2.99 -6.56 -3.51
C GLU A 78 -3.64 -5.76 -4.65
N LEU A 79 -3.63 -4.42 -4.59
CA LEU A 79 -4.12 -3.57 -5.68
C LEU A 79 -3.24 -3.70 -6.93
N ASP A 80 -1.91 -3.71 -6.77
CA ASP A 80 -0.95 -3.88 -7.86
C ASP A 80 -1.16 -5.25 -8.55
N LYS A 81 -1.29 -6.32 -7.77
CA LYS A 81 -1.59 -7.66 -8.30
C LYS A 81 -2.94 -7.71 -9.03
N THR A 82 -3.97 -7.06 -8.47
CA THR A 82 -5.29 -7.03 -9.09
C THR A 82 -5.27 -6.27 -10.43
N ALA A 83 -4.50 -5.19 -10.50
CA ALA A 83 -4.28 -4.44 -11.73
C ALA A 83 -3.60 -5.30 -12.80
N GLU A 84 -2.54 -6.04 -12.45
CA GLU A 84 -1.87 -7.00 -13.33
C GLU A 84 -2.83 -8.09 -13.83
N GLU A 85 -3.66 -8.67 -12.95
CA GLU A 85 -4.66 -9.68 -13.33
C GLU A 85 -5.67 -9.15 -14.35
N TYR A 86 -6.10 -7.88 -14.23
CA TYR A 86 -6.99 -7.27 -15.22
C TYR A 86 -6.30 -7.08 -16.57
N GLU A 87 -5.05 -6.63 -16.59
CA GLU A 87 -4.27 -6.46 -17.81
C GLU A 87 -4.06 -7.80 -18.53
N GLU A 88 -3.70 -8.85 -17.79
CA GLU A 88 -3.55 -10.20 -18.36
C GLU A 88 -4.85 -10.74 -18.95
N ARG A 89 -5.98 -10.54 -18.26
CA ARG A 89 -7.29 -10.99 -18.75
C ARG A 89 -7.66 -10.27 -20.05
N GLU A 90 -7.44 -8.96 -20.12
CA GLU A 90 -7.71 -8.18 -21.33
C GLU A 90 -6.84 -8.66 -22.50
N GLN A 91 -5.55 -8.94 -22.26
CA GLN A 91 -4.66 -9.49 -23.29
C GLN A 91 -5.15 -10.87 -23.79
N LYS A 92 -5.55 -11.76 -22.88
CA LYS A 92 -6.10 -13.08 -23.24
C LYS A 92 -7.38 -12.96 -24.08
N ILE A 93 -8.28 -12.05 -23.70
CA ILE A 93 -9.52 -11.79 -24.45
C ILE A 93 -9.18 -11.26 -25.85
N LYS A 94 -8.24 -10.31 -25.96
CA LYS A 94 -7.81 -9.76 -27.25
C LYS A 94 -7.28 -10.84 -28.18
N VAL A 95 -6.37 -11.70 -27.70
CA VAL A 95 -5.82 -12.82 -28.47
C VAL A 95 -6.91 -13.78 -28.93
N MET A 96 -7.88 -14.09 -28.07
CA MET A 96 -9.02 -14.96 -28.41
C MET A 96 -9.90 -14.34 -29.50
N LEU A 97 -10.23 -13.05 -29.39
CA LEU A 97 -11.04 -12.34 -30.38
C LEU A 97 -10.31 -12.22 -31.72
N ASP A 98 -9.01 -11.91 -31.72
CA ASP A 98 -8.20 -11.84 -32.94
C ASP A 98 -8.18 -13.19 -33.67
N LYS A 99 -8.10 -14.30 -32.91
CA LYS A 99 -8.18 -15.65 -33.47
C LYS A 99 -9.54 -15.95 -34.09
N ILE A 100 -10.64 -15.62 -33.39
CA ILE A 100 -12.00 -15.80 -33.92
C ILE A 100 -12.19 -14.98 -35.20
N SER A 101 -11.73 -13.72 -35.22
CA SER A 101 -11.81 -12.87 -36.41
C SER A 101 -11.06 -13.48 -37.59
N SER A 102 -9.85 -13.99 -37.36
CA SER A 102 -9.05 -14.65 -38.39
C SER A 102 -9.70 -15.92 -38.93
N GLU A 103 -10.34 -16.72 -38.07
CA GLU A 103 -11.07 -17.92 -38.49
C GLU A 103 -12.32 -17.54 -39.31
N LEU A 104 -13.05 -16.52 -38.90
CA LEU A 104 -14.25 -16.04 -39.59
C LEU A 104 -13.92 -15.47 -40.98
N ASP A 105 -12.83 -14.70 -41.10
CA ASP A 105 -12.36 -14.17 -42.38
C ASP A 105 -11.92 -15.29 -43.33
N GLY A 106 -11.31 -16.36 -42.80
CA GLY A 106 -10.94 -17.54 -43.56
C GLY A 106 -12.13 -18.35 -44.09
N MET A 107 -13.29 -18.29 -43.41
CA MET A 107 -14.54 -18.94 -43.86
C MET A 107 -15.33 -18.10 -44.87
N ARG A 108 -14.99 -16.82 -45.06
CA ARG A 108 -15.69 -15.90 -45.97
C ARG A 108 -15.17 -15.94 -47.42
N VAL A 109 -14.29 -16.89 -47.72
CA VAL A 109 -13.73 -17.22 -49.05
C VAL A 109 -14.28 -18.56 -49.51
#